data_AF-A0A559QLA8-F1
#
_entry.id   AF-A0A559QLA8-F1
#
_cell.length_a   1.000
_cell.length_b   1.000
_cell.length_c   1.000
_cell.angle_alpha   90.00
_cell.angle_beta   90.00
_cell.angle_gamma   90.00
#
_symmetry.space_group_name_H-M   'P 1'
#
loop_
_entity.id
_entity.type
_entity.pdbx_description
1 polymer ?
#
loop_
_entity_poly.entity_id
_entity_poly.type
_entity_poly.pdbx_seq_one_letter_code
_entity_poly.pdbx_strand_id
1 'polypeptide(L)'
;MADNDAYREWSEMANNARKIAADPAIQQWQKAYKIAGAYQGLQLEKLRSKHRHKILQILTSMNQILALYKFETFEECQHMEEKHLREIIQMAKQLAPGK
;
A
#
# COMPACT_ATOMS: atom_id res chain seq x y z
N MET A 1 26.94 -0.38 -2.55
CA MET A 1 25.83 -0.81 -3.43
C MET A 1 24.50 -0.69 -2.67
N ALA A 2 24.09 0.51 -2.24
CA ALA A 2 22.89 0.70 -1.40
C ALA A 2 21.58 0.65 -2.21
N ASP A 3 21.64 0.96 -3.51
CA ASP A 3 20.48 0.93 -4.40
C ASP A 3 19.88 -0.48 -4.47
N ASN A 4 20.71 -1.53 -4.54
CA ASN A 4 20.23 -2.89 -4.77
C ASN A 4 19.39 -3.44 -3.60
N ASP A 5 19.73 -3.08 -2.36
CA ASP A 5 18.98 -3.52 -1.19
C ASP A 5 17.60 -2.85 -1.09
N ALA A 6 17.50 -1.56 -1.41
CA ALA A 6 16.22 -0.83 -1.36
C ALA A 6 15.21 -1.34 -2.41
N TYR A 7 15.67 -1.70 -3.62
CA TYR A 7 14.80 -2.33 -4.64
C TYR A 7 14.44 -3.77 -4.29
N ARG A 8 15.33 -4.51 -3.60
CA ARG A 8 15.00 -5.85 -3.08
C ARG A 8 13.93 -5.76 -2.00
N GLU A 9 14.12 -4.90 -1.00
CA GLU A 9 13.14 -4.63 0.06
C GLU A 9 11.79 -4.19 -0.53
N TRP A 10 11.81 -3.26 -1.48
CA TRP A 10 10.59 -2.82 -2.16
C TRP A 10 9.87 -3.96 -2.88
N SER A 11 10.61 -4.85 -3.55
CA SER A 11 10.03 -6.03 -4.21
C SER A 11 9.45 -7.02 -3.20
N GLU A 12 10.12 -7.23 -2.07
CA GLU A 12 9.64 -8.10 -0.99
C GLU A 12 8.36 -7.55 -0.36
N MET A 13 8.33 -6.25 -0.04
CA MET A 13 7.14 -5.55 0.44
C MET A 13 5.97 -5.67 -0.55
N ALA A 14 6.23 -5.46 -1.85
CA ALA A 14 5.23 -5.61 -2.89
C ALA A 14 4.71 -7.05 -3.02
N ASN A 15 5.59 -8.05 -2.86
CA ASN A 15 5.18 -9.45 -2.85
C ASN A 15 4.33 -9.79 -1.62
N ASN A 16 4.66 -9.23 -0.45
CA ASN A 16 3.85 -9.38 0.75
C ASN A 16 2.46 -8.75 0.58
N ALA A 17 2.38 -7.52 0.06
CA ALA A 17 1.13 -6.86 -0.29
C ALA A 17 0.27 -7.69 -1.24
N ARG A 18 0.88 -8.33 -2.25
CA ARG A 18 0.17 -9.24 -3.18
C ARG A 18 -0.37 -10.48 -2.47
N LYS A 19 0.40 -11.10 -1.57
CA LYS A 19 -0.05 -12.26 -0.77
C LYS A 19 -1.26 -11.90 0.07
N ILE A 20 -1.22 -10.77 0.77
CA ILE A 20 -2.35 -10.26 1.57
C ILE A 20 -3.58 -10.00 0.69
N ALA A 21 -3.40 -9.39 -0.49
CA ALA A 21 -4.50 -9.13 -1.41
C ALA A 21 -5.17 -10.42 -1.91
N ALA A 22 -4.38 -11.46 -2.16
CA ALA A 22 -4.83 -12.75 -2.67
C ALA A 22 -5.42 -13.67 -1.59
N ASP A 23 -5.14 -13.42 -0.31
CA ASP A 23 -5.58 -14.27 0.80
C ASP A 23 -7.12 -14.27 0.94
N PRO A 24 -7.82 -15.39 0.71
CA PRO A 24 -9.27 -15.45 0.83
C PRO A 24 -9.77 -15.41 2.28
N ALA A 25 -8.91 -15.68 3.27
CA ALA A 25 -9.27 -15.67 4.69
C ALA A 25 -9.37 -14.26 5.28
N ILE A 26 -8.87 -13.24 4.58
CA ILE A 26 -8.85 -11.86 5.06
C ILE A 26 -10.00 -11.07 4.44
N GLN A 27 -10.77 -10.35 5.26
CA GLN A 27 -11.84 -9.49 4.76
C GLN A 27 -11.28 -8.30 3.98
N GLN A 28 -12.07 -7.75 3.06
CA GLN A 28 -11.59 -6.74 2.12
C GLN A 28 -11.08 -5.45 2.79
N TRP A 29 -11.73 -5.03 3.88
CA TRP A 29 -11.29 -3.88 4.66
C TRP A 29 -9.96 -4.14 5.39
N GLN A 30 -9.77 -5.35 5.93
CA GLN A 30 -8.51 -5.75 6.54
C GLN A 30 -7.38 -5.82 5.52
N LYS A 31 -7.68 -6.24 4.27
CA LYS A 31 -6.71 -6.19 3.17
C LYS A 31 -6.27 -4.77 2.89
N ALA A 32 -7.22 -3.84 2.71
CA ALA A 32 -6.91 -2.44 2.43
C ALA A 32 -5.96 -1.84 3.47
N TYR A 33 -6.23 -2.08 4.76
CA TYR A 33 -5.36 -1.61 5.85
C TYR A 33 -3.99 -2.29 5.84
N LYS A 34 -3.94 -3.63 5.84
CA LYS A 34 -2.69 -4.40 5.91
C LYS A 34 -1.77 -4.13 4.72
N ILE A 35 -2.35 -3.94 3.54
CA ILE A 35 -1.59 -3.64 2.32
C ILE A 35 -1.00 -2.23 2.37
N ALA A 36 -1.72 -1.24 2.90
CA ALA A 36 -1.17 0.10 3.11
C ALA A 36 0.02 0.06 4.07
N GLY A 37 -0.09 -0.71 5.16
CA GLY A 37 1.00 -0.94 6.11
C GLY A 37 2.18 -1.75 5.56
N ALA A 38 2.00 -2.54 4.50
CA ALA A 38 3.06 -3.39 3.95
C ALA A 38 4.25 -2.62 3.36
N TYR A 39 4.08 -1.33 3.07
CA TYR A 39 5.12 -0.44 2.56
C TYR A 39 5.73 0.47 3.63
N GLN A 40 5.33 0.29 4.89
CA GLN A 40 5.87 1.07 6.01
C GLN A 40 7.36 0.74 6.21
N GLY A 41 8.18 1.78 6.35
CA GLY A 41 9.63 1.64 6.52
C GLY A 41 10.44 1.55 5.23
N LEU A 42 9.80 1.61 4.05
CA LEU A 42 10.53 1.68 2.78
C LEU A 42 11.44 2.91 2.74
N GLN A 43 12.73 2.69 2.49
CA GLN A 43 13.74 3.74 2.44
C GLN A 43 13.67 4.50 1.10
N LEU A 44 12.68 5.39 0.98
CA LEU A 44 12.40 6.18 -0.23
C LEU A 44 13.61 6.94 -0.77
N GLU A 45 14.50 7.41 0.10
CA GLU A 45 15.71 8.17 -0.28
C GLU A 45 16.73 7.34 -1.05
N LYS A 46 16.68 6.01 -0.92
CA LYS A 46 17.54 5.08 -1.68
C LYS A 46 16.93 4.69 -3.03
N LEU A 47 15.72 5.15 -3.33
CA LEU A 47 15.07 4.92 -4.62
C LEU A 47 15.36 6.06 -5.59
N ARG A 48 15.33 5.74 -6.89
CA ARG A 48 15.43 6.77 -7.94
C ARG A 48 14.25 7.73 -7.81
N SER A 49 14.51 9.02 -8.07
CA SER A 49 13.52 10.10 -7.96
C SER A 49 12.18 9.78 -8.62
N LYS A 50 12.18 9.19 -9.83
CA LYS A 50 10.96 8.75 -10.55
C LYS A 50 10.13 7.74 -9.75
N HIS A 51 10.78 6.73 -9.16
CA HIS A 51 10.10 5.69 -8.39
C HIS A 51 9.61 6.21 -7.05
N ARG A 52 10.43 7.01 -6.36
CA ARG A 52 10.02 7.73 -5.15
C ARG A 52 8.78 8.58 -5.40
N HIS A 53 8.77 9.37 -6.47
CA HIS A 53 7.63 10.23 -6.81
C HIS A 53 6.36 9.42 -7.09
N LYS A 54 6.47 8.32 -7.85
CA LYS A 54 5.35 7.39 -8.08
C LYS A 54 4.79 6.83 -6.78
N ILE A 55 5.66 6.35 -5.88
CA ILE A 55 5.24 5.78 -4.59
C ILE A 55 4.54 6.85 -3.74
N LEU A 56 5.13 8.04 -3.61
CA LEU A 56 4.55 9.14 -2.86
C LEU A 56 3.19 9.57 -3.42
N GLN A 57 3.05 9.65 -4.74
CA GLN A 57 1.79 10.00 -5.39
C GLN A 57 0.69 8.98 -5.04
N ILE A 58 1.00 7.69 -5.15
CA ILE A 58 0.03 6.63 -4.85
C ILE A 58 -0.33 6.62 -3.35
N LEU A 59 0.65 6.76 -2.46
CA LEU A 59 0.40 6.85 -1.01
C LEU A 59 -0.45 8.08 -0.67
N THR A 60 -0.22 9.20 -1.33
CA THR A 60 -1.03 10.41 -1.16
C THR A 60 -2.48 10.17 -1.59
N SER A 61 -2.71 9.53 -2.73
CA SER A 61 -4.06 9.17 -3.19
C SER A 61 -4.77 8.20 -2.24
N MET A 62 -4.07 7.19 -1.71
CA MET A 62 -4.63 6.29 -0.70
C MET A 62 -5.01 7.05 0.58
N ASN A 63 -4.16 7.96 1.04
CA ASN A 63 -4.43 8.80 2.20
C ASN A 63 -5.62 9.73 1.98
N GLN A 64 -5.84 10.24 0.76
CA GLN A 64 -7.04 11.05 0.46
C GLN A 64 -8.33 10.24 0.61
N ILE A 65 -8.33 8.98 0.15
CA ILE A 65 -9.48 8.07 0.34
C ILE A 65 -9.69 7.80 1.83
N LEU A 66 -8.61 7.48 2.56
CA LEU A 66 -8.68 7.20 4.00
C LEU A 66 -9.15 8.42 4.79
N ALA A 67 -8.77 9.64 4.39
CA ALA A 67 -9.16 10.89 5.05
C ALA A 67 -10.66 11.20 4.94
N LEU A 68 -11.40 10.57 4.02
CA LEU A 68 -12.86 10.66 3.97
C LEU A 68 -13.52 10.01 5.19
N TYR A 69 -12.79 9.15 5.89
CA TYR A 69 -13.24 8.42 7.06
C TYR A 69 -12.52 8.94 8.29
N LYS A 70 -13.27 9.30 9.32
CA LYS A 70 -12.71 9.61 10.64
C LYS A 70 -12.58 8.30 11.41
N PHE A 71 -11.46 7.61 11.23
CA PHE A 71 -11.18 6.42 12.02
C PHE A 71 -10.68 6.84 13.41
N GLU A 72 -11.48 6.58 14.44
CA GLU A 72 -11.06 6.60 15.85
C GLU A 72 -10.51 5.23 16.28
N THR A 73 -10.96 4.15 15.61
CA THR A 73 -10.55 2.78 15.89
C THR A 73 -10.24 1.98 14.61
N PHE A 74 -9.53 0.87 14.76
CA PHE A 74 -9.23 -0.04 13.64
C PHE A 74 -10.50 -0.74 13.13
N GLU A 75 -11.46 -1.09 14.00
CA GLU A 75 -12.71 -1.72 13.57
C GLU A 75 -13.51 -0.83 12.62
N GLU A 76 -13.41 0.50 12.72
CA GLU A 76 -14.15 1.42 11.86
C GLU A 76 -13.75 1.34 10.38
N CYS A 77 -12.60 0.76 10.05
CA CYS A 77 -12.23 0.43 8.68
C CYS A 77 -13.27 -0.51 8.01
N GLN A 78 -14.04 -1.28 8.78
CA GLN A 78 -15.12 -2.13 8.25
C GLN A 78 -16.27 -1.32 7.64
N HIS A 79 -16.45 -0.06 8.06
CA HIS A 79 -17.53 0.81 7.57
C HIS A 79 -17.15 1.55 6.29
N MET A 80 -15.94 1.33 5.78
CA MET A 80 -15.54 1.87 4.49
C MET A 80 -16.42 1.34 3.37
N GLU A 81 -16.80 2.24 2.47
CA GLU A 81 -17.48 1.86 1.24
C GLU A 81 -16.61 0.88 0.43
N GLU A 82 -17.24 -0.18 -0.08
CA GLU A 82 -16.56 -1.23 -0.83
C GLU A 82 -15.79 -0.67 -2.05
N LYS A 83 -16.32 0.38 -2.68
CA LYS A 83 -15.65 1.06 -3.80
C LYS A 83 -14.27 1.61 -3.40
N HIS A 84 -14.19 2.25 -2.23
CA HIS A 84 -12.99 2.84 -1.69
C HIS A 84 -11.99 1.75 -1.23
N LEU A 85 -12.50 0.66 -0.67
CA LEU A 85 -11.67 -0.52 -0.35
C LEU A 85 -11.02 -1.14 -1.59
N ARG A 86 -11.79 -1.32 -2.67
CA ARG A 86 -11.29 -1.82 -3.96
C ARG A 86 -10.24 -0.88 -4.54
N GLU A 87 -10.47 0.41 -4.46
CA GLU A 87 -9.58 1.43 -4.99
C GLU A 87 -8.23 1.46 -4.25
N ILE A 88 -8.22 1.38 -2.92
CA ILE A 88 -6.99 1.25 -2.12
C ILE A 88 -6.21 -0.01 -2.50
N ILE A 89 -6.89 -1.15 -2.63
CA ILE A 89 -6.25 -2.41 -3.03
C ILE A 89 -5.65 -2.30 -4.43
N GLN A 90 -6.34 -1.64 -5.36
CA GLN A 90 -5.86 -1.43 -6.73
C GLN A 90 -4.64 -0.49 -6.77
N MET A 91 -4.70 0.63 -6.07
CA MET A 91 -3.60 1.58 -5.91
C MET A 91 -2.36 0.90 -5.34
N ALA A 92 -2.53 0.08 -4.30
CA ALA A 92 -1.40 -0.61 -3.71
C ALA A 92 -0.77 -1.66 -4.63
N LYS A 93 -1.53 -2.31 -5.52
CA LYS A 93 -0.94 -3.17 -6.57
C LYS A 93 -0.01 -2.38 -7.50
N GLN A 94 -0.29 -1.09 -7.73
CA GLN A 94 0.53 -0.21 -8.55
C GLN A 94 1.83 0.23 -7.85
N LEU A 95 1.91 0.12 -6.51
CA LEU A 95 3.13 0.35 -5.74
C LEU A 95 4.20 -0.70 -6.00
N ALA A 96 3.89 -1.83 -6.63
CA ALA A 96 4.93 -2.78 -7.00
C ALA A 96 5.97 -2.12 -7.94
N PRO A 97 7.26 -2.48 -7.81
CA PRO A 97 8.26 -2.09 -8.78
C PRO A 97 7.80 -2.54 -10.17
N GLY A 98 7.76 -1.59 -11.10
CA GLY A 98 7.55 -1.91 -12.51
C GLY A 98 8.74 -2.69 -13.03
N LYS A 99 8.52 -3.53 -14.04
CA LYS A 99 9.64 -4.02 -14.86
C LYS A 99 10.35 -2.83 -15.51
#